data_AF-A0A9W8QR60-F1
#
_entry.id   AF-A0A9W8QR60-F1
#
_cell.length_a   1.000
_cell.length_b   1.000
_cell.length_c   1.000
_cell.angle_alpha   90.00
_cell.angle_beta   90.00
_cell.angle_gamma   90.00
#
_symmetry.space_group_name_H-M   'P 1'
#
loop_
_entity.id
_entity.type
_entity.pdbx_description
1 polymer ?
#
loop_
_entity_poly.entity_id
_entity_poly.type
_entity_poly.pdbx_seq_one_letter_code
_entity_poly.pdbx_strand_id
1 'polypeptide(L)'
;MELDQELPELNGGFDYEVTKEQLEKVRTYLSWFYTVSNFMAAWKKMDVVAPFTAWTAMCCDILQRRAEADGDLALSYLVQFSSYTNAAKSAIHESTAPSEQQSQLVLFGLEAQSRELRKCMLPHIARSVKFSELFFGIYLTGGPLHRLGQPKNRPSGYIPPSIPKLKRCVAEIRTMFDFVSNLGQSAFTAFTCNDWLKFVLVIIVALRLSFPLTELPGWDDAWARSELRFDEFLTHMCEGSDLTTVNTRVDAFSAGRVVLRVVKDKYDRRIVLHTKAVAAAAEATAAMSSSSSTQGCPMFDHSMEPYIAAWDAGYGVGNVMPPPTRHAEDQQPVFHDRWMAMMRGWAYGTTGNNE
;
A
#
# COMPACT_ATOMS: atom_id res chain seq x y z
N MET A 1 28.54 16.32 -14.44
CA MET A 1 29.04 14.96 -14.13
C MET A 1 27.95 14.01 -14.55
N GLU A 2 28.11 13.37 -15.71
CA GLU A 2 27.15 12.39 -16.23
C GLU A 2 27.36 11.09 -15.44
N LEU A 3 26.65 10.95 -14.33
CA LEU A 3 26.82 9.84 -13.38
C LEU A 3 26.43 8.47 -13.95
N ASP A 4 25.63 8.45 -15.03
CA ASP A 4 25.15 7.24 -15.71
C ASP A 4 26.10 6.72 -16.81
N GLN A 5 27.24 7.37 -17.06
CA GLN A 5 28.18 6.88 -18.07
C GLN A 5 29.03 5.74 -17.53
N GLU A 6 29.05 4.63 -18.27
CA GLU A 6 29.97 3.52 -18.05
C GLU A 6 31.40 4.06 -18.10
N LEU A 7 32.17 3.84 -17.04
CA LEU A 7 33.57 4.22 -17.00
C LEU A 7 34.36 3.20 -17.84
N PRO A 8 34.97 3.60 -18.99
CA PRO A 8 35.69 2.67 -19.86
C PRO A 8 36.83 1.93 -19.14
N GLU A 9 37.39 2.56 -18.10
CA GLU A 9 38.44 2.02 -17.23
C GLU A 9 37.98 0.82 -16.39
N LEU A 10 36.67 0.68 -16.14
CA LEU A 10 36.08 -0.43 -15.38
C LEU A 10 35.56 -1.56 -16.30
N ASN A 11 35.62 -1.38 -17.63
CA ASN A 11 35.26 -2.40 -18.63
C ASN A 11 36.37 -3.47 -18.83
N GLY A 12 37.54 -3.31 -18.20
CA GLY A 12 38.70 -4.22 -18.33
C GLY A 12 38.58 -5.57 -17.60
N GLY A 13 37.41 -5.90 -17.04
CA GLY A 13 37.19 -7.12 -16.28
C GLY A 13 37.64 -7.05 -14.81
N PHE A 14 37.29 -8.10 -14.06
CA PHE A 14 37.34 -8.18 -12.60
C PHE A 14 38.76 -8.17 -11.97
N ASP A 15 39.81 -8.25 -12.78
CA ASP A 15 41.22 -8.34 -12.34
C ASP A 15 41.94 -6.97 -12.28
N TYR A 16 41.26 -5.87 -12.61
CA TYR A 16 41.83 -4.53 -12.46
C TYR A 16 41.76 -4.07 -11.00
N GLU A 17 42.87 -3.54 -10.47
CA GLU A 17 42.93 -2.99 -9.12
C GLU A 17 42.14 -1.67 -9.09
N VAL A 18 40.92 -1.71 -8.53
CA VAL A 18 40.04 -0.55 -8.42
C VAL A 18 40.69 0.47 -7.50
N THR A 19 40.95 1.67 -8.00
CA THR A 19 41.54 2.75 -7.20
C THR A 19 40.52 3.28 -6.20
N LYS A 20 41.00 3.91 -5.11
CA LYS A 20 40.11 4.58 -4.13
C LYS A 20 39.18 5.61 -4.79
N GLU A 21 39.68 6.36 -5.76
CA GLU A 21 38.87 7.34 -6.50
C GLU A 21 37.75 6.68 -7.31
N GLN A 22 38.03 5.54 -7.94
CA GLN A 22 37.02 4.76 -8.66
C GLN A 22 35.97 4.20 -7.70
N LEU A 23 36.37 3.72 -6.52
CA LEU A 23 35.43 3.25 -5.50
C LEU A 23 34.53 4.37 -4.97
N GLU A 24 35.05 5.57 -4.77
CA GLU A 24 34.24 6.76 -4.43
C GLU A 24 33.24 7.14 -5.52
N LYS A 25 33.63 7.02 -6.80
CA LYS A 25 32.70 7.21 -7.93
C LYS A 25 31.57 6.18 -7.90
N VAL A 26 31.89 4.90 -7.63
CA VAL A 26 30.88 3.83 -7.46
C VAL A 26 29.94 4.11 -6.29
N ARG A 27 30.47 4.49 -5.12
CA ARG A 27 29.66 4.89 -3.94
C ARG A 27 28.72 6.05 -4.27
N THR A 28 29.24 7.06 -4.94
CA THR A 28 28.49 8.26 -5.34
C THR A 28 27.35 7.90 -6.30
N TYR A 29 27.66 7.12 -7.33
CA TYR A 29 26.67 6.64 -8.31
C TYR A 29 25.56 5.82 -7.65
N LEU A 30 25.93 4.83 -6.84
CA LEU A 30 24.95 3.96 -6.16
C LEU A 30 24.09 4.73 -5.15
N SER A 31 24.67 5.71 -4.45
CA SER A 31 23.93 6.58 -3.53
C SER A 31 22.92 7.46 -4.26
N TRP A 32 23.31 8.02 -5.40
CA TRP A 32 22.41 8.76 -6.28
C TRP A 32 21.28 7.86 -6.80
N PHE A 33 21.62 6.68 -7.34
CA PHE A 33 20.65 5.71 -7.84
C PHE A 33 19.64 5.32 -6.75
N TYR A 34 20.12 4.99 -5.55
CA TYR A 34 19.27 4.65 -4.41
C TYR A 34 18.30 5.78 -4.06
N THR A 35 18.81 7.02 -4.02
CA THR A 35 18.01 8.19 -3.66
C THR A 35 16.90 8.45 -4.68
N VAL A 36 17.25 8.48 -5.97
CA VAL A 36 16.29 8.74 -7.07
C VAL A 36 15.29 7.61 -7.21
N SER A 37 15.72 6.36 -7.08
CA SER A 37 14.86 5.18 -7.24
C SER A 37 13.72 5.11 -6.23
N ASN A 38 13.93 5.54 -4.98
CA ASN A 38 12.90 5.46 -3.93
C ASN A 38 11.90 6.62 -3.96
N PHE A 39 12.31 7.82 -4.38
CA PHE A 39 11.45 9.01 -4.40
C PHE A 39 10.30 8.90 -5.42
N MET A 40 10.55 8.10 -6.46
CA MET A 40 9.68 7.94 -7.63
C MET A 40 8.53 6.94 -7.43
N ALA A 41 8.58 6.12 -6.38
CA ALA A 41 7.50 5.19 -6.09
C ALA A 41 6.21 5.88 -5.61
N ALA A 42 6.33 7.08 -5.01
CA ALA A 42 5.23 7.76 -4.33
C ALA A 42 4.61 8.95 -5.06
N TRP A 43 5.30 9.55 -6.03
CA TRP A 43 4.84 10.79 -6.68
C TRP A 43 4.87 10.69 -8.20
N LYS A 44 3.77 11.12 -8.83
CA LYS A 44 3.44 10.85 -10.25
C LYS A 44 4.16 11.75 -11.28
N LYS A 45 5.20 12.49 -10.90
CA LYS A 45 5.80 13.54 -11.75
C LYS A 45 7.32 13.71 -11.57
N MET A 46 8.11 12.71 -11.94
CA MET A 46 9.41 13.04 -12.55
C MET A 46 9.61 12.16 -13.77
N ASP A 47 10.16 12.73 -14.84
CA ASP A 47 10.30 12.07 -16.13
C ASP A 47 11.51 11.12 -16.21
N VAL A 48 12.23 10.90 -15.10
CA VAL A 48 13.46 10.11 -15.08
C VAL A 48 13.46 9.13 -13.91
N VAL A 49 13.11 7.88 -14.18
CA VAL A 49 13.44 6.74 -13.32
C VAL A 49 14.76 6.19 -13.83
N ALA A 50 15.81 6.20 -13.00
CA ALA A 50 17.08 5.58 -13.36
C ALA A 50 16.85 4.06 -13.50
N PRO A 51 17.01 3.47 -14.70
CA PRO A 51 16.83 2.04 -14.86
C PRO A 51 17.96 1.29 -14.14
N PHE A 52 17.63 0.17 -13.51
CA PHE A 52 18.68 -0.72 -13.01
C PHE A 52 19.32 -1.43 -14.20
N THR A 53 20.54 -1.04 -14.55
CA THR A 53 21.26 -1.54 -15.73
C THR A 53 22.31 -2.58 -15.35
N ALA A 54 22.93 -3.21 -16.36
CA ALA A 54 24.10 -4.05 -16.16
C ALA A 54 25.25 -3.30 -15.47
N TRP A 55 25.39 -1.99 -15.76
CA TRP A 55 26.33 -1.11 -15.07
C TRP A 55 25.99 -0.95 -13.58
N THR A 56 24.72 -0.75 -13.22
CA THR A 56 24.31 -0.69 -11.80
C THR A 56 24.58 -2.00 -11.06
N ALA A 57 24.34 -3.14 -11.71
CA ALA A 57 24.67 -4.45 -11.16
C ALA A 57 26.18 -4.61 -10.96
N MET A 58 26.99 -4.24 -11.96
CA MET A 58 28.45 -4.27 -11.86
C MET A 58 28.97 -3.38 -10.74
N CYS A 59 28.41 -2.17 -10.57
CA CYS A 59 28.75 -1.29 -9.46
C CYS A 59 28.45 -1.93 -8.10
N CYS A 60 27.31 -2.60 -7.96
CA CYS A 60 26.97 -3.34 -6.73
C CYS A 60 27.99 -4.45 -6.45
N ASP A 61 28.37 -5.22 -7.48
CA ASP A 61 29.36 -6.30 -7.36
C ASP A 61 30.75 -5.78 -6.99
N ILE A 62 31.20 -4.68 -7.63
CA ILE A 62 32.47 -4.01 -7.30
C ILE A 62 32.45 -3.57 -5.84
N LEU A 63 31.38 -2.89 -5.42
CA LEU A 63 31.27 -2.36 -4.06
C LEU A 63 31.21 -3.48 -3.01
N GLN A 64 30.57 -4.62 -3.31
CA GLN A 64 30.54 -5.77 -2.41
C GLN A 64 31.90 -6.45 -2.25
N ARG A 65 32.62 -6.67 -3.36
CA ARG A 65 33.91 -7.37 -3.34
C ARG A 65 35.05 -6.52 -2.77
N ARG A 66 34.93 -5.19 -2.87
CA ARG A 66 35.95 -4.22 -2.44
C ARG A 66 35.48 -3.33 -1.29
N ALA A 67 34.50 -3.78 -0.51
CA ALA A 67 33.95 -3.02 0.60
C ALA A 67 35.06 -2.63 1.60
N GLU A 68 35.20 -1.33 1.87
CA GLU A 68 36.10 -0.81 2.91
C GLU A 68 35.37 -0.62 4.25
N ALA A 69 34.03 -0.56 4.21
CA ALA A 69 33.17 -0.43 5.39
C ALA A 69 31.86 -1.20 5.24
N ASP A 70 31.21 -1.51 6.38
CA ASP A 70 29.88 -2.14 6.39
C ASP A 70 28.82 -1.32 5.60
N GLY A 71 29.00 0.00 5.54
CA GLY A 71 28.15 0.90 4.76
C GLY A 71 28.17 0.60 3.25
N ASP A 72 29.29 0.13 2.71
CA ASP A 72 29.43 -0.23 1.30
C ASP A 72 28.56 -1.45 0.96
N LEU A 73 28.64 -2.48 1.81
CA LEU A 73 27.80 -3.67 1.71
C LEU A 73 26.33 -3.29 1.85
N ALA A 74 25.98 -2.52 2.88
CA ALA A 74 24.61 -2.07 3.12
C ALA A 74 24.05 -1.28 1.93
N LEU A 75 24.81 -0.33 1.38
CA LEU A 75 24.40 0.46 0.21
C LEU A 75 24.09 -0.43 -1.00
N SER A 76 24.95 -1.43 -1.28
CA SER A 76 24.74 -2.36 -2.39
C SER A 76 23.43 -3.16 -2.26
N TYR A 77 23.06 -3.56 -1.04
CA TYR A 77 21.81 -4.28 -0.78
C TYR A 77 20.60 -3.34 -0.80
N LEU A 78 20.74 -2.12 -0.28
CA LEU A 78 19.70 -1.10 -0.32
C LEU A 78 19.33 -0.71 -1.77
N VAL A 79 20.33 -0.59 -2.64
CA VAL A 79 20.13 -0.38 -4.09
C VAL A 79 19.36 -1.54 -4.72
N GLN A 80 19.75 -2.78 -4.43
CA GLN A 80 19.06 -3.96 -4.96
C GLN A 80 17.61 -4.04 -4.49
N PHE A 81 17.33 -3.85 -3.19
CA PHE A 81 15.95 -3.82 -2.70
C PHE A 81 15.14 -2.68 -3.32
N SER A 82 15.73 -1.50 -3.51
CA SER A 82 15.06 -0.40 -4.21
C SER A 82 14.71 -0.77 -5.65
N SER A 83 15.63 -1.43 -6.36
CA SER A 83 15.40 -1.92 -7.72
C SER A 83 14.28 -2.96 -7.75
N TYR A 84 14.29 -3.92 -6.83
CA TYR A 84 13.25 -4.94 -6.73
C TYR A 84 11.88 -4.33 -6.43
N THR A 85 11.81 -3.36 -5.52
CA THR A 85 10.55 -2.66 -5.24
C THR A 85 10.06 -1.88 -6.45
N ASN A 86 10.95 -1.23 -7.22
CA ASN A 86 10.56 -0.53 -8.44
C ASN A 86 10.10 -1.49 -9.54
N ALA A 87 10.76 -2.61 -9.73
CA ALA A 87 10.33 -3.64 -10.67
C ALA A 87 8.96 -4.23 -10.27
N ALA A 88 8.74 -4.48 -8.97
CA ALA A 88 7.45 -4.90 -8.44
C ALA A 88 6.39 -3.81 -8.64
N LYS A 89 6.74 -2.55 -8.39
CA LYS A 89 5.89 -1.41 -8.68
C LYS A 89 5.52 -1.41 -10.15
N SER A 90 6.43 -1.49 -11.10
CA SER A 90 6.07 -1.50 -12.52
C SER A 90 5.18 -2.69 -12.88
N ALA A 91 5.46 -3.89 -12.37
CA ALA A 91 4.66 -5.08 -12.64
C ALA A 91 3.21 -5.01 -12.10
N ILE A 92 2.98 -4.33 -10.96
CA ILE A 92 1.64 -4.16 -10.35
C ILE A 92 0.97 -2.85 -10.81
N HIS A 93 1.81 -1.85 -11.01
CA HIS A 93 1.69 -0.42 -11.34
C HIS A 93 1.34 -0.01 -12.77
N GLU A 94 2.09 -0.57 -13.68
CA GLU A 94 2.32 0.04 -14.97
C GLU A 94 1.90 -0.96 -16.03
N SER A 95 1.45 -0.47 -17.17
CA SER A 95 1.10 -1.31 -18.31
C SER A 95 2.34 -1.81 -19.06
N THR A 96 3.50 -1.85 -18.39
CA THR A 96 4.77 -2.28 -18.98
C THR A 96 4.76 -3.78 -19.25
N ALA A 97 4.01 -4.56 -18.46
CA ALA A 97 3.80 -5.97 -18.69
C ALA A 97 2.66 -6.21 -19.70
N PRO A 98 2.93 -6.95 -20.81
CA PRO A 98 1.91 -7.30 -21.79
C PRO A 98 0.76 -8.14 -21.24
N SER A 99 0.99 -8.96 -20.19
CA SER A 99 -0.04 -9.83 -19.61
C SER A 99 0.10 -10.02 -18.09
N GLU A 100 -1.02 -10.43 -17.45
CA GLU A 100 -1.04 -10.77 -16.02
C GLU A 100 -0.04 -11.89 -15.67
N GLN A 101 0.06 -12.92 -16.52
CA GLN A 101 0.98 -14.03 -16.32
C GLN A 101 2.45 -13.56 -16.28
N GLN A 102 2.82 -12.61 -17.14
CA GLN A 102 4.16 -12.05 -17.13
C GLN A 102 4.42 -11.23 -15.86
N SER A 103 3.47 -10.39 -15.43
CA SER A 103 3.58 -9.69 -14.14
C SER A 103 3.74 -10.67 -12.98
N GLN A 104 3.00 -11.79 -12.97
CA GLN A 104 3.12 -12.80 -11.92
C GLN A 104 4.51 -13.46 -11.93
N LEU A 105 5.03 -13.84 -13.09
CA LEU A 105 6.37 -14.40 -13.24
C LEU A 105 7.46 -13.43 -12.75
N VAL A 106 7.34 -12.14 -13.08
CA VAL A 106 8.26 -11.10 -12.57
C VAL A 106 8.22 -11.04 -11.05
N LEU A 107 7.04 -10.97 -10.44
CA LEU A 107 6.90 -10.92 -8.98
C LEU A 107 7.47 -12.18 -8.29
N PHE A 108 7.25 -13.38 -8.86
CA PHE A 108 7.86 -14.61 -8.34
C PHE A 108 9.39 -14.61 -8.45
N GLY A 109 9.92 -14.10 -9.57
CA GLY A 109 11.36 -13.95 -9.76
C GLY A 109 11.99 -13.00 -8.73
N LEU A 110 11.35 -11.85 -8.48
CA LEU A 110 11.80 -10.90 -7.47
C LEU A 110 11.74 -11.48 -6.05
N GLU A 111 10.70 -12.26 -5.73
CA GLU A 111 10.61 -12.96 -4.44
C GLU A 111 11.78 -13.94 -4.27
N ALA A 112 12.09 -14.73 -5.30
CA ALA A 112 13.21 -15.67 -5.27
C ALA A 112 14.56 -14.95 -5.14
N GLN A 113 14.78 -13.88 -5.90
CA GLN A 113 15.99 -13.06 -5.83
C GLN A 113 16.19 -12.45 -4.43
N SER A 114 15.13 -11.93 -3.81
CA SER A 114 15.22 -11.37 -2.46
C SER A 114 15.61 -12.40 -1.40
N ARG A 115 15.09 -13.64 -1.52
CA ARG A 115 15.42 -14.74 -0.61
C ARG A 115 16.87 -15.16 -0.78
N GLU A 116 17.35 -15.22 -2.02
CA GLU A 116 18.74 -15.56 -2.29
C GLU A 116 19.68 -14.48 -1.78
N LEU A 117 19.35 -13.21 -2.06
CA LEU A 117 20.11 -12.07 -1.58
C LEU A 117 20.23 -12.09 -0.05
N ARG A 118 19.13 -12.38 0.67
CA ARG A 118 19.12 -12.50 2.13
C ARG A 118 20.06 -13.60 2.64
N LYS A 119 20.13 -14.76 1.98
CA LYS A 119 21.02 -15.87 2.42
C LYS A 119 22.49 -15.49 2.32
N CYS A 120 22.84 -14.64 1.36
CA CYS A 120 24.21 -14.19 1.14
C CYS A 120 24.64 -13.05 2.09
N MET A 121 23.72 -12.44 2.84
CA MET A 121 24.04 -11.32 3.72
C MET A 121 24.71 -11.77 5.02
N LEU A 122 25.76 -11.03 5.41
CA LEU A 122 26.30 -11.13 6.77
C LEU A 122 25.24 -10.69 7.79
N PRO A 123 25.11 -11.36 8.96
CA PRO A 123 24.04 -11.08 9.92
C PRO A 123 23.99 -9.62 10.40
N HIS A 124 25.14 -8.98 10.57
CA HIS A 124 25.18 -7.59 11.02
C HIS A 124 24.74 -6.60 9.93
N ILE A 125 25.05 -6.88 8.66
CA ILE A 125 24.58 -6.10 7.51
C ILE A 125 23.07 -6.29 7.30
N ALA A 126 22.57 -7.52 7.45
CA ALA A 126 21.15 -7.83 7.34
C ALA A 126 20.29 -7.00 8.31
N ARG A 127 20.81 -6.66 9.50
CA ARG A 127 20.14 -5.75 10.45
C ARG A 127 20.05 -4.32 9.92
N SER A 128 21.10 -3.82 9.28
CA SER A 128 21.17 -2.46 8.74
C SER A 128 20.20 -2.24 7.57
N VAL A 129 19.94 -3.29 6.77
CA VAL A 129 19.02 -3.21 5.63
C VAL A 129 17.62 -3.77 5.91
N LYS A 130 17.38 -4.21 7.16
CA LYS A 130 16.17 -4.93 7.57
C LYS A 130 14.89 -4.18 7.22
N PHE A 131 14.89 -2.86 7.40
CA PHE A 131 13.74 -2.02 7.08
C PHE A 131 13.38 -2.06 5.59
N SER A 132 14.37 -1.95 4.70
CA SER A 132 14.13 -2.02 3.24
C SER A 132 13.75 -3.42 2.78
N GLU A 133 14.32 -4.46 3.40
CA GLU A 133 13.92 -5.85 3.15
C GLU A 133 12.45 -6.09 3.50
N LEU A 134 12.03 -5.72 4.73
CA LEU A 134 10.65 -5.88 5.18
C LEU A 134 9.69 -5.09 4.29
N PHE A 135 10.06 -3.85 3.93
CA PHE A 135 9.27 -3.04 3.02
C PHE A 135 9.08 -3.70 1.65
N PHE A 136 10.13 -4.30 1.07
CA PHE A 136 10.02 -5.03 -0.18
C PHE A 136 9.02 -6.19 -0.09
N GLY A 137 9.08 -7.00 0.98
CA GLY A 137 8.11 -8.09 1.20
C GLY A 137 6.66 -7.59 1.29
N ILE A 138 6.43 -6.55 2.11
CA ILE A 138 5.12 -5.91 2.24
C ILE A 138 4.63 -5.38 0.89
N TYR A 139 5.51 -4.78 0.09
CA TYR A 139 5.13 -4.23 -1.21
C TYR A 139 4.80 -5.32 -2.23
N LEU A 140 5.51 -6.45 -2.20
CA LEU A 140 5.25 -7.59 -3.08
C LEU A 140 3.83 -8.17 -2.87
N THR A 141 3.35 -8.17 -1.62
CA THR A 141 2.07 -8.78 -1.23
C THR A 141 0.93 -7.78 -1.13
N GLY A 142 1.20 -6.59 -0.61
CA GLY A 142 0.24 -5.51 -0.33
C GLY A 142 0.28 -4.35 -1.32
N GLY A 143 1.26 -4.29 -2.23
CA GLY A 143 1.39 -3.25 -3.25
C GLY A 143 0.10 -2.91 -4.01
N PRO A 144 -0.70 -3.91 -4.47
CA PRO A 144 -1.98 -3.64 -5.13
C PRO A 144 -2.94 -2.76 -4.31
N LEU A 145 -2.87 -2.81 -2.98
CA LEU A 145 -3.75 -2.03 -2.08
C LEU A 145 -3.53 -0.53 -2.17
N HIS A 146 -2.39 -0.06 -2.68
CA HIS A 146 -2.14 1.36 -2.92
C HIS A 146 -3.06 1.95 -4.02
N ARG A 147 -3.67 1.12 -4.87
CA ARG A 147 -4.61 1.55 -5.93
C ARG A 147 -6.04 1.05 -5.77
N LEU A 148 -6.33 0.35 -4.68
CA LEU A 148 -7.67 -0.18 -4.42
C LEU A 148 -8.68 0.98 -4.30
N GLY A 149 -9.79 0.91 -5.02
CA GLY A 149 -10.79 1.99 -5.11
C GLY A 149 -10.59 2.97 -6.29
N GLN A 150 -9.61 2.73 -7.17
CA GLN A 150 -9.43 3.49 -8.43
C GLN A 150 -9.64 2.60 -9.68
N PRO A 151 -10.86 2.07 -9.91
CA PRO A 151 -11.12 1.12 -11.01
C PRO A 151 -10.85 1.73 -12.39
N LYS A 152 -11.04 3.04 -12.55
CA LYS A 152 -10.85 3.76 -13.82
C LYS A 152 -9.40 3.86 -14.29
N ASN A 153 -8.43 3.55 -13.42
CA ASN A 153 -6.99 3.73 -13.68
C ASN A 153 -6.19 2.41 -13.62
N ARG A 154 -6.85 1.25 -13.78
CA ARG A 154 -6.13 -0.04 -13.75
C ARG A 154 -5.39 -0.25 -15.07
N PRO A 155 -4.08 -0.51 -15.04
CA PRO A 155 -3.33 -0.83 -16.26
C PRO A 155 -3.72 -2.21 -16.79
N SER A 156 -3.42 -2.44 -18.08
CA SER A 156 -3.34 -3.80 -18.64
C SER A 156 -2.33 -4.60 -17.81
N GLY A 157 -2.72 -5.76 -17.29
CA GLY A 157 -1.87 -6.60 -16.43
C GLY A 157 -1.99 -6.38 -14.92
N TYR A 158 -2.98 -5.60 -14.44
CA TYR A 158 -3.26 -5.48 -12.99
C TYR A 158 -3.52 -6.85 -12.36
N ILE A 159 -2.70 -7.22 -11.37
CA ILE A 159 -2.89 -8.44 -10.58
C ILE A 159 -3.73 -8.08 -9.34
N PRO A 160 -4.96 -8.60 -9.20
CA PRO A 160 -5.73 -8.42 -7.98
C PRO A 160 -5.03 -9.12 -6.80
N PRO A 161 -5.05 -8.54 -5.60
CA PRO A 161 -4.49 -9.20 -4.43
C PRO A 161 -5.32 -10.45 -4.09
N SER A 162 -4.65 -11.54 -3.70
CA SER A 162 -5.31 -12.75 -3.19
C SER A 162 -5.32 -12.76 -1.67
N ILE A 163 -6.35 -13.36 -1.07
CA ILE A 163 -6.47 -13.48 0.41
C ILE A 163 -5.20 -14.08 1.04
N PRO A 164 -4.61 -15.19 0.54
CA PRO A 164 -3.38 -15.74 1.12
C PRO A 164 -2.20 -14.77 1.10
N LYS A 165 -2.05 -13.98 0.03
CA LYS A 165 -1.00 -12.95 -0.06
C LYS A 165 -1.25 -11.82 0.94
N LEU A 166 -2.49 -11.38 1.10
CA LEU A 166 -2.83 -10.35 2.09
C LEU A 166 -2.65 -10.83 3.53
N LYS A 167 -2.93 -12.11 3.82
CA LYS A 167 -2.63 -12.69 5.14
C LYS A 167 -1.12 -12.69 5.42
N ARG A 168 -0.28 -13.00 4.42
CA ARG A 168 1.17 -12.87 4.53
C ARG A 168 1.60 -11.41 4.75
N CYS A 169 0.99 -10.48 4.01
CA CYS A 169 1.23 -9.04 4.16
C CYS A 169 0.97 -8.57 5.60
N VAL A 170 -0.13 -9.02 6.22
CA VAL A 170 -0.43 -8.71 7.63
C VAL A 170 0.69 -9.15 8.56
N ALA A 171 1.22 -10.37 8.40
CA ALA A 171 2.33 -10.87 9.21
C ALA A 171 3.64 -10.07 8.99
N GLU A 172 3.92 -9.68 7.74
CA GLU A 172 5.09 -8.86 7.40
C GLU A 172 4.98 -7.44 7.98
N ILE A 173 3.79 -6.83 7.91
CA ILE A 173 3.52 -5.53 8.53
C ILE A 173 3.66 -5.61 10.05
N ARG A 174 3.15 -6.68 10.69
CA ARG A 174 3.34 -6.88 12.13
C ARG A 174 4.82 -6.94 12.49
N THR A 175 5.60 -7.70 11.74
CA THR A 175 7.06 -7.79 11.91
C THR A 175 7.74 -6.43 11.74
N MET A 176 7.29 -5.62 10.79
CA MET A 176 7.77 -4.26 10.59
C MET A 176 7.40 -3.33 11.74
N PHE A 177 6.17 -3.42 12.27
CA PHE A 177 5.74 -2.66 13.44
C PHE A 177 6.54 -3.03 14.69
N ASP A 178 6.80 -4.32 14.91
CA ASP A 178 7.68 -4.78 15.99
C ASP A 178 9.10 -4.25 15.82
N PHE A 179 9.65 -4.32 14.60
CA PHE A 179 10.97 -3.77 14.31
C PHE A 179 11.03 -2.26 14.61
N VAL A 180 10.09 -1.48 14.08
CA VAL A 180 10.05 -0.02 14.24
C VAL A 180 9.79 0.39 15.69
N SER A 181 8.92 -0.30 16.41
CA SER A 181 8.61 0.01 17.82
C SER A 181 9.81 -0.21 18.74
N ASN A 182 10.69 -1.14 18.38
CA ASN A 182 11.93 -1.42 19.09
C ASN A 182 13.08 -0.48 18.70
N LEU A 183 12.89 0.40 17.71
CA LEU A 183 13.87 1.44 17.39
C LEU A 183 13.85 2.52 18.47
N GLY A 184 15.03 2.90 18.96
CA GLY A 184 15.17 4.06 19.85
C GLY A 184 14.88 5.36 19.12
N GLN A 185 14.52 6.43 19.86
CA GLN A 185 14.21 7.75 19.29
C GLN A 185 15.32 8.30 18.38
N SER A 186 16.60 8.02 18.69
CA SER A 186 17.74 8.43 17.89
C SER A 186 17.74 7.82 16.48
N ALA A 187 17.25 6.60 16.31
CA ALA A 187 17.18 5.95 15.01
C ALA A 187 16.26 6.71 14.04
N PHE A 188 15.14 7.25 14.54
CA PHE A 188 14.21 8.02 13.71
C PHE A 188 14.76 9.37 13.27
N THR A 189 15.73 9.93 14.01
CA THR A 189 16.42 11.16 13.56
C THR A 189 17.38 10.88 12.40
N ALA A 190 17.81 9.63 12.23
CA ALA A 190 18.64 9.18 11.12
C ALA A 190 17.84 8.69 9.90
N PHE A 191 16.51 8.62 9.99
CA PHE A 191 15.68 8.23 8.86
C PHE A 191 15.84 9.23 7.71
N THR A 192 16.15 8.70 6.53
CA THR A 192 16.15 9.49 5.30
C THR A 192 14.73 9.76 4.85
N CYS A 193 14.55 10.65 3.88
CA CYS A 193 13.24 10.85 3.25
C CYS A 193 12.67 9.54 2.67
N ASN A 194 13.53 8.66 2.17
CA ASN A 194 13.13 7.35 1.64
C ASN A 194 12.58 6.43 2.74
N ASP A 195 13.18 6.46 3.93
CA ASP A 195 12.72 5.61 5.05
C ASP A 195 11.36 6.08 5.55
N TRP A 196 11.17 7.40 5.69
CA TRP A 196 9.88 7.99 6.02
C TRP A 196 8.81 7.67 4.98
N LEU A 197 9.16 7.69 3.70
CA LEU A 197 8.21 7.36 2.64
C LEU A 197 7.75 5.90 2.72
N LYS A 198 8.69 4.96 2.86
CA LYS A 198 8.38 3.53 3.04
C LYS A 198 7.50 3.32 4.26
N PHE A 199 7.82 3.99 5.37
CA PHE A 199 7.02 3.94 6.58
C PHE A 199 5.57 4.38 6.32
N VAL A 200 5.37 5.54 5.67
CA VAL A 200 4.03 6.04 5.33
C VAL A 200 3.28 5.06 4.42
N LEU A 201 3.94 4.45 3.44
CA LEU A 201 3.31 3.45 2.57
C LEU A 201 2.85 2.22 3.37
N VAL A 202 3.66 1.73 4.30
CA VAL A 202 3.27 0.63 5.21
C VAL A 202 2.05 1.01 6.06
N ILE A 203 2.03 2.22 6.61
CA ILE A 203 0.88 2.75 7.37
C ILE A 203 -0.40 2.76 6.53
N ILE A 204 -0.31 3.17 5.26
CA ILE A 204 -1.46 3.15 4.33
C ILE A 204 -1.95 1.71 4.12
N VAL A 205 -1.06 0.75 3.87
CA VAL A 205 -1.44 -0.65 3.66
C VAL A 205 -2.08 -1.24 4.93
N ALA A 206 -1.50 -1.02 6.10
CA ALA A 206 -2.04 -1.47 7.39
C ALA A 206 -3.44 -0.90 7.65
N LEU A 207 -3.62 0.39 7.36
CA LEU A 207 -4.92 1.06 7.45
C LEU A 207 -5.93 0.42 6.49
N ARG A 208 -5.56 0.13 5.24
CA ARG A 208 -6.45 -0.51 4.25
C ARG A 208 -6.87 -1.90 4.68
N LEU A 209 -5.93 -2.71 5.16
CA LEU A 209 -6.18 -4.08 5.63
C LEU A 209 -7.09 -4.14 6.85
N SER A 210 -7.11 -3.09 7.67
CA SER A 210 -7.93 -3.00 8.88
C SER A 210 -9.44 -2.81 8.63
N PHE A 211 -9.87 -2.69 7.37
CA PHE A 211 -11.27 -2.46 7.00
C PHE A 211 -11.70 -3.33 5.81
N PRO A 212 -13.01 -3.46 5.54
CA PRO A 212 -13.51 -4.25 4.42
C PRO A 212 -12.92 -3.80 3.08
N LEU A 213 -12.50 -4.77 2.27
CA LEU A 213 -11.97 -4.57 0.93
C LEU A 213 -13.09 -4.84 -0.08
N THR A 214 -13.69 -3.78 -0.61
CA THR A 214 -14.85 -3.87 -1.54
C THR A 214 -14.59 -4.74 -2.77
N GLU A 215 -13.33 -4.75 -3.25
CA GLU A 215 -12.91 -5.50 -4.43
C GLU A 215 -12.55 -6.96 -4.13
N LEU A 216 -12.50 -7.35 -2.85
CA LEU A 216 -12.15 -8.71 -2.41
C LEU A 216 -13.14 -9.19 -1.35
N PRO A 217 -14.36 -9.62 -1.77
CA PRO A 217 -15.32 -10.23 -0.87
C PRO A 217 -14.70 -11.45 -0.15
N GLY A 218 -14.94 -11.56 1.16
CA GLY A 218 -14.35 -12.62 2.00
C GLY A 218 -13.05 -12.22 2.70
N TRP A 219 -12.56 -10.98 2.53
CA TRP A 219 -11.54 -10.45 3.42
C TRP A 219 -12.07 -10.33 4.85
N ASP A 220 -11.34 -10.92 5.80
CA ASP A 220 -11.64 -10.83 7.23
C ASP A 220 -10.85 -9.68 7.86
N ASP A 221 -11.47 -8.50 7.87
CA ASP A 221 -10.89 -7.29 8.45
C ASP A 221 -10.77 -7.36 9.98
N ALA A 222 -11.62 -8.16 10.65
CA ALA A 222 -11.55 -8.35 12.10
C ALA A 222 -10.31 -9.16 12.49
N TRP A 223 -10.06 -10.28 11.80
CA TRP A 223 -8.82 -11.04 11.93
C TRP A 223 -7.60 -10.15 11.65
N ALA A 224 -7.62 -9.41 10.54
CA ALA A 224 -6.50 -8.54 10.16
C ALA A 224 -6.19 -7.51 11.25
N ARG A 225 -7.20 -6.87 11.85
CA ARG A 225 -7.00 -5.96 12.99
C ARG A 225 -6.37 -6.66 14.18
N SER A 226 -6.86 -7.86 14.53
CA SER A 226 -6.35 -8.62 15.69
C SER A 226 -4.88 -9.00 15.54
N GLU A 227 -4.43 -9.31 14.31
CA GLU A 227 -3.04 -9.67 14.03
C GLU A 227 -2.14 -8.43 13.89
N LEU A 228 -2.61 -7.38 13.22
CA LEU A 228 -1.84 -6.16 13.03
C LEU A 228 -1.58 -5.46 14.37
N ARG A 229 -2.60 -5.41 15.25
CA ARG A 229 -2.64 -4.60 16.48
C ARG A 229 -2.21 -3.16 16.18
N PHE A 230 -2.79 -2.62 15.11
CA PHE A 230 -2.39 -1.34 14.54
C PHE A 230 -2.70 -0.17 15.49
N ASP A 231 -3.77 -0.28 16.26
CA ASP A 231 -4.13 0.65 17.33
C ASP A 231 -3.04 0.75 18.40
N GLU A 232 -2.50 -0.38 18.84
CA GLU A 232 -1.44 -0.42 19.84
C GLU A 232 -0.15 0.16 19.27
N PHE A 233 0.20 -0.21 18.04
CA PHE A 233 1.35 0.35 17.35
C PHE A 233 1.25 1.88 17.24
N LEU A 234 0.11 2.41 16.80
CA LEU A 234 -0.11 3.85 16.71
C LEU A 234 -0.05 4.51 18.08
N THR A 235 -0.59 3.88 19.12
CA THR A 235 -0.55 4.39 20.49
C THR A 235 0.90 4.52 20.96
N HIS A 236 1.69 3.45 20.86
CA HIS A 236 3.13 3.44 21.18
C HIS A 236 3.89 4.53 20.44
N MET A 237 3.66 4.66 19.13
CA MET A 237 4.35 5.67 18.33
C MET A 237 3.93 7.11 18.66
N CYS A 238 2.75 7.30 19.27
CA CYS A 238 2.27 8.62 19.72
C CYS A 238 2.79 9.00 21.10
N GLU A 239 3.33 8.05 21.88
CA GLU A 239 3.89 8.31 23.21
C GLU A 239 5.13 9.20 23.13
N GLY A 240 5.17 10.21 24.01
CA GLY A 240 6.24 11.20 24.10
C GLY A 240 5.71 12.62 24.28
N SER A 241 6.54 13.50 24.84
CA SER A 241 6.16 14.89 25.17
C SER A 241 5.69 15.66 23.94
N ASP A 242 4.64 16.45 24.14
CA ASP A 242 4.18 17.42 23.15
C ASP A 242 5.28 18.42 22.80
N LEU A 243 5.23 18.91 21.56
CA LEU A 243 5.97 20.09 21.11
C LEU A 243 5.56 21.28 21.99
N THR A 244 6.14 21.38 23.18
CA THR A 244 5.96 22.55 24.04
C THR A 244 6.68 23.71 23.39
N THR A 245 6.02 24.86 23.36
CA THR A 245 6.40 26.09 22.66
C THR A 245 7.69 26.75 23.17
N VAL A 246 8.46 26.07 24.03
CA VAL A 246 9.63 26.63 24.71
C VAL A 246 10.84 25.74 24.43
N ASN A 247 11.64 26.19 23.46
CA ASN A 247 12.98 25.71 23.07
C ASN A 247 13.12 24.56 22.04
N THR A 248 13.19 25.00 20.77
CA THR A 248 14.26 24.75 19.76
C THR A 248 14.51 23.35 19.22
N ARG A 249 14.28 23.24 17.89
CA ARG A 249 14.44 22.12 16.94
C ARG A 249 13.27 21.11 16.95
N VAL A 250 12.28 21.41 16.11
CA VAL A 250 11.32 20.39 15.65
C VAL A 250 12.12 19.37 14.83
N ASP A 251 12.46 18.24 15.43
CA ASP A 251 13.02 17.11 14.71
C ASP A 251 11.93 16.38 13.91
N ALA A 252 12.32 15.69 12.84
CA ALA A 252 11.40 15.01 11.93
C ALA A 252 10.53 13.96 12.64
N PHE A 253 11.04 13.34 13.70
CA PHE A 253 10.31 12.34 14.47
C PHE A 253 9.22 12.99 15.33
N SER A 254 9.50 14.12 15.98
CA SER A 254 8.52 14.92 16.71
C SER A 254 7.40 15.43 15.79
N ALA A 255 7.73 15.86 14.56
CA ALA A 255 6.71 16.17 13.54
C ALA A 255 5.92 14.92 13.10
N GLY A 256 6.61 13.79 12.91
CA GLY A 256 6.01 12.49 12.58
C GLY A 256 4.99 12.05 13.63
N ARG A 257 5.27 12.23 14.93
CA ARG A 257 4.32 11.94 16.03
C ARG A 257 3.02 12.71 15.89
N VAL A 258 3.08 14.00 15.58
CA VAL A 258 1.88 14.83 15.37
C VAL A 258 1.02 14.25 14.25
N VAL A 259 1.64 13.84 13.13
CA VAL A 259 0.93 13.21 12.02
C VAL A 259 0.34 11.85 12.43
N LEU A 260 1.09 11.02 13.16
CA LEU A 260 0.62 9.72 13.62
C LEU A 260 -0.55 9.84 14.60
N ARG A 261 -0.62 10.88 15.44
CA ARG A 261 -1.80 11.15 16.28
C ARG A 261 -3.03 11.44 15.43
N VAL A 262 -2.90 12.24 14.37
CA VAL A 262 -4.00 12.48 13.43
C VAL A 262 -4.44 11.18 12.75
N VAL A 263 -3.48 10.31 12.39
CA VAL A 263 -3.78 8.97 11.83
C VAL A 263 -4.52 8.12 12.86
N LYS A 264 -4.08 8.11 14.12
CA LYS A 264 -4.74 7.40 15.23
C LYS A 264 -6.16 7.87 15.47
N ASP A 265 -6.38 9.17 15.61
CA ASP A 265 -7.72 9.74 15.81
C ASP A 265 -8.67 9.35 14.68
N LYS A 266 -8.18 9.39 13.43
CA LYS A 266 -8.95 8.97 12.25
C LYS A 266 -9.22 7.47 12.25
N TYR A 267 -8.24 6.67 12.64
CA TYR A 267 -8.38 5.23 12.77
C TYR A 267 -9.46 4.87 13.79
N ASP A 268 -9.35 5.40 15.01
CA ASP A 268 -10.26 5.14 16.12
C ASP A 268 -11.70 5.55 15.76
N ARG A 269 -11.89 6.73 15.14
CA ARG A 269 -13.20 7.16 14.64
C ARG A 269 -13.76 6.19 13.60
N ARG A 270 -12.91 5.69 12.69
CA ARG A 270 -13.35 4.76 11.64
C ARG A 270 -13.70 3.39 12.22
N ILE A 271 -13.01 2.93 13.27
CA ILE A 271 -13.36 1.71 14.01
C ILE A 271 -14.75 1.86 14.65
N VAL A 272 -15.02 2.97 15.34
CA VAL A 272 -16.33 3.21 15.96
C VAL A 272 -17.46 3.18 14.93
N LEU A 273 -17.27 3.86 13.79
CA LEU A 273 -18.25 3.86 12.70
C LEU A 273 -18.45 2.47 12.10
N HIS A 274 -17.35 1.74 11.89
CA HIS A 274 -17.39 0.38 11.35
C HIS A 274 -18.13 -0.58 12.28
N THR A 275 -17.81 -0.58 13.58
CA THR A 275 -18.49 -1.43 14.57
C THR A 275 -19.98 -1.13 14.64
N LYS A 276 -20.38 0.15 14.57
CA LYS A 276 -21.80 0.54 14.50
C LYS A 276 -22.48 0.01 13.24
N ALA A 277 -21.82 0.11 12.08
CA ALA A 277 -22.37 -0.39 10.82
C ALA A 277 -22.53 -1.92 10.82
N VAL A 278 -21.56 -2.65 11.37
CA VAL A 278 -21.63 -4.12 11.52
C VAL A 278 -22.76 -4.52 12.47
N ALA A 279 -22.91 -3.83 13.61
CA ALA A 279 -24.00 -4.09 14.54
C ALA A 279 -25.37 -3.85 13.90
N ALA A 280 -25.55 -2.72 13.20
CA ALA A 280 -26.79 -2.40 12.50
C ALA A 280 -27.13 -3.42 11.39
N ALA A 281 -26.13 -3.91 10.66
CA ALA A 281 -26.32 -4.95 9.65
C ALA A 281 -26.73 -6.30 10.27
N ALA A 282 -26.16 -6.64 11.43
CA ALA A 282 -26.52 -7.85 12.18
C ALA A 282 -27.97 -7.77 12.70
N GLU A 283 -28.38 -6.62 13.26
CA GLU A 283 -29.75 -6.36 13.71
C GLU A 283 -30.76 -6.44 12.55
N ALA A 284 -30.44 -5.83 11.40
CA ALA A 284 -31.29 -5.92 10.20
C ALA A 284 -31.47 -7.37 9.71
N THR A 285 -30.39 -8.16 9.74
CA THR A 285 -30.42 -9.58 9.35
C THR A 285 -31.24 -10.41 10.35
N ALA A 286 -31.10 -10.15 11.65
CA ALA A 286 -31.90 -10.79 12.70
C ALA A 286 -33.39 -10.44 12.59
N ALA A 287 -33.72 -9.17 12.29
CA ALA A 287 -35.10 -8.74 12.06
C ALA A 287 -35.74 -9.45 10.86
N MET A 288 -35.04 -9.55 9.73
CA MET A 288 -35.51 -10.29 8.55
C MET A 288 -35.71 -11.78 8.83
N SER A 289 -34.85 -12.39 9.64
CA SER A 289 -34.94 -13.80 10.05
C SER A 289 -36.08 -14.06 11.05
N SER A 290 -36.44 -13.06 11.87
CA SER A 290 -37.56 -13.16 12.81
C SER A 290 -38.93 -13.00 12.16
N SER A 291 -39.01 -12.22 11.07
CA SER A 291 -40.23 -12.06 10.27
C SER A 291 -40.62 -13.29 9.44
N SER A 292 -39.72 -14.26 9.25
CA SER A 292 -40.01 -15.49 8.48
C SER A 292 -40.72 -16.58 9.30
N SER A 293 -41.04 -16.34 10.58
CA SER A 293 -41.77 -17.30 11.42
C SER A 293 -43.30 -17.15 11.38
N THR A 294 -43.82 -16.19 10.61
CA THR A 294 -45.27 -15.99 10.38
C THR A 294 -45.61 -15.61 8.94
N GLN A 295 -44.79 -15.99 7.95
CA GLN A 295 -45.25 -16.08 6.56
C GLN A 295 -46.08 -17.35 6.41
N GLY A 296 -47.28 -17.31 7.00
CA GLY A 296 -48.36 -18.21 6.64
C GLY A 296 -48.63 -18.07 5.14
N CYS A 297 -49.08 -19.17 4.53
CA CYS A 297 -49.53 -19.16 3.15
C CYS A 297 -50.33 -17.89 2.83
N PRO A 298 -50.17 -17.29 1.64
CA PRO A 298 -50.98 -16.16 1.17
C PRO A 298 -52.52 -16.39 1.20
N MET A 299 -52.95 -17.60 1.54
CA MET A 299 -54.34 -17.95 1.85
C MET A 299 -54.83 -17.44 3.21
N PHE A 300 -53.95 -17.09 4.16
CA PHE A 300 -54.34 -16.77 5.55
C PHE A 300 -53.95 -15.35 6.01
N ASP A 301 -53.19 -14.60 5.22
CA ASP A 301 -52.76 -13.23 5.56
C ASP A 301 -53.62 -12.14 4.91
N HIS A 302 -54.74 -12.54 4.28
CA HIS A 302 -55.66 -11.66 3.56
C HIS A 302 -55.00 -10.80 2.47
N SER A 303 -53.77 -11.13 2.05
CA SER A 303 -53.05 -10.40 0.99
C SER A 303 -53.60 -10.70 -0.40
N MET A 304 -54.39 -11.76 -0.54
CA MET A 304 -55.11 -12.13 -1.77
C MET A 304 -56.54 -11.58 -1.87
N GLU A 305 -57.12 -10.92 -0.85
CA GLU A 305 -58.45 -10.29 -0.94
C GLU A 305 -58.64 -9.41 -2.20
N PRO A 306 -57.66 -8.59 -2.63
CA PRO A 306 -57.79 -7.78 -3.84
C PRO A 306 -57.84 -8.60 -5.15
N TYR A 307 -57.30 -9.83 -5.13
CA TYR A 307 -57.22 -10.73 -6.29
C TYR A 307 -58.38 -11.71 -6.35
N ILE A 308 -59.05 -12.00 -5.22
CA ILE A 308 -60.27 -12.81 -5.17
C ILE A 308 -61.39 -12.15 -6.00
N ALA A 309 -61.52 -10.82 -5.91
CA ALA A 309 -62.46 -10.05 -6.74
C ALA A 309 -62.17 -10.13 -8.25
N ALA A 310 -60.92 -10.38 -8.64
CA ALA A 310 -60.52 -10.57 -10.03
C ALA A 310 -60.79 -12.00 -10.54
N TRP A 311 -60.95 -12.98 -9.65
CA TRP A 311 -61.25 -14.36 -9.99
C TRP A 311 -62.75 -14.63 -10.15
N ASP A 312 -63.60 -13.91 -9.39
CA ASP A 312 -65.06 -13.97 -9.49
C ASP A 312 -65.64 -13.11 -10.63
N ALA A 313 -64.81 -12.32 -11.31
CA ALA A 313 -65.21 -11.61 -12.52
C ALA A 313 -65.30 -12.60 -13.70
N GLY A 314 -66.53 -13.09 -13.93
CA GLY A 314 -66.87 -13.93 -15.07
C GLY A 314 -66.25 -13.42 -16.38
N TYR A 315 -65.69 -14.37 -17.14
CA TYR A 315 -65.08 -14.22 -18.47
C TYR A 315 -65.60 -13.03 -19.27
N GLY A 316 -64.80 -11.95 -19.29
CA GLY A 316 -64.96 -10.79 -20.16
C GLY A 316 -63.60 -10.36 -20.69
N VAL A 317 -63.35 -10.70 -21.96
CA VAL A 317 -62.11 -10.39 -22.68
C VAL A 317 -61.97 -8.87 -22.86
N GLY A 318 -60.88 -8.30 -22.34
CA GLY A 318 -60.40 -6.96 -22.72
C GLY A 318 -59.88 -6.11 -21.56
N ASN A 319 -58.56 -5.91 -21.54
CA ASN A 319 -57.79 -4.96 -20.71
C ASN A 319 -57.53 -5.33 -19.24
N VAL A 320 -56.44 -6.09 -19.00
CA VAL A 320 -55.63 -5.96 -17.78
C VAL A 320 -54.16 -5.90 -18.18
N MET A 321 -53.64 -4.69 -18.38
CA MET A 321 -52.21 -4.42 -18.29
C MET A 321 -52.02 -3.04 -17.66
N PRO A 322 -51.53 -2.94 -16.41
CA PRO A 322 -50.94 -1.70 -15.92
C PRO A 322 -49.60 -1.49 -16.64
N PRO A 323 -49.23 -0.23 -16.96
CA PRO A 323 -48.04 0.08 -17.73
C PRO A 323 -46.74 -0.19 -16.94
N PRO A 324 -45.62 -0.52 -17.61
CA PRO A 324 -44.30 -0.52 -17.00
C PRO A 324 -43.80 0.92 -16.86
N THR A 325 -43.89 1.51 -15.67
CA THR A 325 -43.11 2.71 -15.36
C THR A 325 -41.63 2.34 -15.29
N ARG A 326 -40.90 2.63 -16.37
CA ARG A 326 -39.45 2.85 -16.36
C ARG A 326 -39.18 4.35 -16.25
N HIS A 327 -38.17 4.68 -15.43
CA HIS A 327 -37.20 5.80 -15.46
C HIS A 327 -36.88 6.11 -13.98
N ALA A 328 -35.80 5.57 -13.40
CA ALA A 328 -34.38 5.88 -13.64
C ALA A 328 -34.04 7.35 -13.34
N GLU A 329 -34.20 7.77 -12.08
CA GLU A 329 -33.55 8.97 -11.49
C GLU A 329 -33.90 9.02 -9.99
N ASP A 330 -33.24 8.21 -9.14
CA ASP A 330 -33.00 8.57 -7.71
C ASP A 330 -32.13 7.55 -6.96
N GLN A 331 -31.03 7.12 -7.58
CA GLN A 331 -29.93 6.53 -6.83
C GLN A 331 -28.72 7.44 -6.98
N GLN A 332 -28.65 8.46 -6.12
CA GLN A 332 -27.36 9.06 -5.79
C GLN A 332 -26.45 7.95 -5.26
N PRO A 333 -25.28 7.69 -5.89
CA PRO A 333 -24.25 6.90 -5.25
C PRO A 333 -23.59 7.78 -4.18
N VAL A 334 -24.19 7.79 -3.00
CA VAL A 334 -23.54 8.26 -1.77
C VAL A 334 -22.41 7.27 -1.48
N PHE A 335 -21.22 7.57 -1.99
CA PHE A 335 -19.89 7.27 -1.42
C PHE A 335 -18.84 7.63 -2.46
N HIS A 336 -18.80 8.91 -2.86
CA HIS A 336 -17.62 9.46 -3.50
C HIS A 336 -16.60 9.81 -2.43
N ASP A 337 -15.47 9.11 -2.50
CA ASP A 337 -14.39 9.04 -1.53
C ASP A 337 -13.81 10.44 -1.20
N ARG A 338 -14.23 11.03 -0.06
CA ARG A 338 -13.75 12.35 0.42
C ARG A 338 -12.24 12.39 0.69
N TRP A 339 -11.58 11.23 0.75
CA TRP A 339 -10.12 11.13 0.85
C TRP A 339 -9.41 11.54 -0.46
N MET A 340 -10.02 11.28 -1.62
CA MET A 340 -9.53 11.72 -2.94
C MET A 340 -9.63 13.25 -3.12
N ALA A 341 -10.44 13.94 -2.33
CA ALA A 341 -10.49 15.41 -2.31
C ALA A 341 -9.32 15.99 -1.49
N MET A 342 -8.95 15.35 -0.37
CA MET A 342 -7.82 15.80 0.46
C MET A 342 -6.47 15.68 -0.26
N MET A 343 -6.23 14.59 -0.99
CA MET A 343 -4.98 14.42 -1.77
C MET A 343 -4.91 15.33 -3.01
N ARG A 344 -6.06 15.81 -3.52
CA ARG A 344 -6.08 16.78 -4.64
C ARG A 344 -5.70 18.20 -4.20
N GLY A 345 -5.98 18.58 -2.95
CA GLY A 345 -5.58 19.87 -2.38
C GLY A 345 -4.06 20.05 -2.25
N TRP A 346 -3.28 18.97 -2.35
CA TRP A 346 -1.81 19.01 -2.32
C TRP A 346 -1.20 19.11 -3.73
N ALA A 347 -1.99 18.86 -4.79
CA ALA A 347 -1.53 18.89 -6.18
C ALA A 347 -1.77 20.24 -6.88
N TYR A 348 -2.62 21.09 -6.33
CA TYR A 348 -2.88 22.44 -6.84
C TYR A 348 -2.45 23.44 -5.79
N GLY A 349 -1.21 23.91 -5.92
CA GLY A 349 -0.79 25.17 -5.30
C GLY A 349 -1.73 26.28 -5.77
N THR A 350 -2.11 27.12 -4.82
CA THR A 350 -2.81 28.39 -4.99
C THR A 350 -2.24 29.21 -6.15
N THR A 351 -2.95 29.25 -7.27
CA THR A 351 -2.89 30.42 -8.18
C THR A 351 -3.95 31.39 -7.69
N GLY A 352 -3.55 32.28 -6.79
CA GLY A 352 -4.31 33.50 -6.54
C GLY A 352 -4.25 34.35 -7.79
N ASN A 353 -5.40 34.58 -8.42
CA ASN A 353 -5.55 35.66 -9.39
C ASN A 353 -5.55 36.96 -8.60
N ASN A 354 -4.53 37.78 -8.82
CA ASN A 354 -4.65 39.22 -8.71
C ASN A 354 -4.72 39.78 -10.13
N GLU A 355 -5.70 40.67 -10.31
CA GLU A 355 -6.14 41.41 -11.50
C GLU A 355 -7.23 40.77 -12.35
#